data_AF-A0A1U7IQY9-F1
#
_entry.id   AF-A0A1U7IQY9-F1
#
_cell.length_a   1.000
_cell.length_b   1.000
_cell.length_c   1.000
_cell.angle_alpha   90.00
_cell.angle_beta   90.00
_cell.angle_gamma   90.00
#
_symmetry.space_group_name_H-M   'P 1'
#
loop_
_entity.id
_entity.type
_entity.pdbx_description
1 polymer ?
#
loop_
_entity_poly.entity_id
_entity_poly.type
_entity_poly.pdbx_seq_one_letter_code
_entity_poly.pdbx_strand_id
1 'polypeptide(L)'
;MQDLSALANHPSENLSVYCFGIELPRRYWTHLNQWKAEWLLTEENAEIRRVLIQQIGCYRIIQELGASAIDRYREYTLLKIDAEIDVEPIHLVKMTCPSTAHIHVLRVPPNLTSARDAIRWVNWDIDPEAFAVET
;
A
#
# COMPACT_ATOMS: atom_id res chain seq x y z
N MET A 1 17.26 -5.85 -7.54
CA MET A 1 17.33 -7.07 -6.71
C MET A 1 15.91 -7.62 -6.65
N GLN A 2 15.63 -8.75 -7.30
CA GLN A 2 14.27 -9.29 -7.46
C GLN A 2 14.03 -10.61 -6.71
N ASP A 3 15.08 -11.13 -6.08
CA ASP A 3 15.09 -12.45 -5.48
C ASP A 3 15.98 -12.47 -4.25
N LEU A 4 15.38 -12.89 -3.12
CA LEU A 4 16.05 -13.11 -1.85
C LEU A 4 15.99 -14.58 -1.42
N SER A 5 15.42 -15.47 -2.24
CA SER A 5 15.18 -16.89 -1.92
C SER A 5 16.48 -17.65 -1.63
N ALA A 6 17.58 -17.27 -2.30
CA ALA A 6 18.91 -17.81 -2.02
C ALA A 6 19.37 -17.59 -0.57
N LEU A 7 18.83 -16.58 0.11
CA LEU A 7 19.16 -16.26 1.51
C LEU A 7 18.26 -17.00 2.50
N ALA A 8 17.07 -17.46 2.09
CA ALA A 8 16.10 -18.11 2.98
C ALA A 8 16.64 -19.38 3.65
N ASN A 9 17.46 -20.14 2.94
CA ASN A 9 18.06 -21.39 3.43
C ASN A 9 19.47 -21.20 4.00
N HIS A 10 19.89 -19.95 4.27
CA HIS A 10 21.22 -19.69 4.77
C HIS A 10 21.40 -20.27 6.19
N PRO A 11 22.49 -21.03 6.46
CA PRO A 11 22.65 -21.80 7.69
C PRO A 11 22.86 -20.94 8.95
N SER A 12 23.37 -19.71 8.80
CA SER A 12 23.49 -18.77 9.93
C SER A 12 22.12 -18.20 10.27
N GLU A 13 21.60 -18.47 11.47
CA GLU A 13 20.34 -17.90 11.99
C GLU A 13 20.43 -16.39 12.25
N ASN A 14 21.64 -15.88 12.52
CA ASN A 14 21.91 -14.47 12.82
C ASN A 14 22.15 -13.60 11.58
N LEU A 15 21.86 -14.13 10.38
CA LEU A 15 21.96 -13.33 9.17
C LEU A 15 20.86 -12.25 9.19
N SER A 16 21.27 -10.98 9.07
CA SER A 16 20.37 -9.84 8.87
C SER A 16 20.49 -9.36 7.42
N VAL A 17 19.35 -9.11 6.78
CA VAL A 17 19.29 -8.62 5.39
C VAL A 17 18.68 -7.23 5.39
N TYR A 18 19.43 -6.26 4.89
CA TYR A 18 18.97 -4.88 4.76
C TYR A 18 18.64 -4.56 3.30
N CYS A 19 17.37 -4.27 3.03
CA CYS A 19 16.88 -3.90 1.70
C CYS A 19 15.66 -3.00 1.81
N PHE A 20 15.38 -2.20 0.77
CA PHE A 20 14.25 -1.24 0.75
C PHE A 20 14.27 -0.23 1.91
N GLY A 21 15.46 0.01 2.48
CA GLY A 21 15.66 0.93 3.61
C GLY A 21 15.30 0.35 4.97
N ILE A 22 15.13 -0.98 5.09
CA ILE A 22 14.78 -1.64 6.35
C ILE A 22 15.53 -2.96 6.53
N GLU A 23 15.64 -3.43 7.78
CA GLU A 23 15.97 -4.83 8.05
C GLU A 23 14.75 -5.68 7.72
N LEU A 24 14.88 -6.53 6.70
CA LEU A 24 13.78 -7.35 6.21
C LEU A 24 13.72 -8.68 6.98
N PRO A 25 12.61 -9.01 7.66
CA PRO A 25 12.44 -10.29 8.32
C PRO A 25 12.53 -11.47 7.35
N ARG A 26 13.06 -12.60 7.85
CA ARG A 26 13.25 -13.85 7.09
C ARG A 26 12.03 -14.32 6.31
N ARG A 27 10.82 -14.13 6.84
CA ARG A 27 9.58 -14.55 6.19
C ARG A 27 9.36 -13.93 4.80
N TYR A 28 10.03 -12.82 4.50
CA TYR A 28 9.93 -12.11 3.22
C TYR A 28 11.08 -12.40 2.26
N TRP A 29 12.02 -13.27 2.64
CA TRP A 29 13.19 -13.61 1.82
C TRP A 29 12.81 -14.61 0.71
N THR A 30 11.92 -14.18 -0.17
CA THR A 30 11.46 -14.96 -1.32
C THR A 30 11.68 -14.15 -2.59
N HIS A 31 11.26 -14.68 -3.73
CA HIS A 31 11.13 -13.84 -4.91
C HIS A 31 10.04 -12.79 -4.67
N LEU A 32 10.25 -11.56 -5.14
CA LEU A 32 9.27 -10.48 -4.98
C LEU A 32 7.95 -10.78 -5.70
N ASN A 33 7.99 -11.57 -6.78
CA ASN A 33 6.78 -12.02 -7.48
C ASN A 33 5.94 -13.03 -6.66
N GLN A 34 6.54 -13.68 -5.66
CA GLN A 34 5.87 -14.60 -4.73
C GLN A 34 5.33 -13.86 -3.51
N TRP A 35 5.59 -12.56 -3.36
CA TRP A 35 5.01 -11.78 -2.28
C TRP A 35 3.50 -11.70 -2.46
N LYS A 36 2.80 -11.97 -1.35
CA LYS A 36 1.35 -12.10 -1.32
C LYS A 36 0.72 -10.88 -0.69
N ALA A 37 -0.33 -10.35 -1.31
CA ALA A 37 -1.05 -9.22 -0.74
C ALA A 37 -1.67 -9.55 0.63
N GLU A 38 -2.04 -10.82 0.88
CA GLU A 38 -2.62 -11.30 2.15
C GLU A 38 -1.76 -10.97 3.38
N TRP A 39 -0.44 -10.84 3.20
CA TRP A 39 0.47 -10.48 4.29
C TRP A 39 0.22 -9.06 4.84
N LEU A 40 -0.42 -8.18 4.06
CA LEU A 40 -0.82 -6.85 4.54
C LEU A 40 -1.90 -6.90 5.62
N LEU A 41 -2.71 -7.97 5.66
CA LEU A 41 -3.80 -8.13 6.61
C LEU A 41 -3.30 -8.45 8.03
N THR A 42 -2.10 -9.03 8.14
CA THR A 42 -1.54 -9.51 9.41
C THR A 42 -0.25 -8.81 9.81
N GLU A 43 0.33 -7.97 8.95
CA GLU A 43 1.55 -7.23 9.26
C GLU A 43 1.25 -5.96 10.07
N GLU A 44 1.78 -5.92 11.29
CA GLU A 44 1.65 -4.81 12.24
C GLU A 44 2.73 -3.74 12.04
N ASN A 45 3.89 -4.11 11.50
CA ASN A 45 4.99 -3.18 11.26
C ASN A 45 4.69 -2.26 10.07
N ALA A 46 4.56 -0.96 10.35
CA ALA A 46 4.24 0.06 9.35
C ALA A 46 5.26 0.15 8.21
N GLU A 47 6.54 -0.02 8.51
CA GLU A 47 7.61 0.03 7.50
C GLU A 47 7.59 -1.20 6.60
N ILE A 48 7.27 -2.39 7.14
CA ILE A 48 7.11 -3.59 6.32
C ILE A 48 5.88 -3.47 5.44
N ARG A 49 4.74 -3.00 5.97
CA ARG A 49 3.54 -2.74 5.15
C ARG A 49 3.84 -1.79 4.00
N ARG A 50 4.60 -0.72 4.24
CA ARG A 50 5.05 0.22 3.19
C ARG A 50 5.81 -0.52 2.09
N VAL A 51 6.77 -1.37 2.47
CA VAL A 51 7.58 -2.13 1.51
C VAL A 51 6.74 -3.16 0.75
N LEU A 52 5.84 -3.88 1.42
CA LEU A 52 4.89 -4.80 0.78
C LEU A 52 4.03 -4.08 -0.27
N ILE A 53 3.46 -2.91 0.08
CA ILE A 53 2.65 -2.11 -0.84
C ILE A 53 3.46 -1.69 -2.07
N GLN A 54 4.69 -1.20 -1.86
CA GLN A 54 5.57 -0.75 -2.92
C GLN A 54 6.01 -1.88 -3.87
N GLN A 55 6.40 -3.04 -3.33
CA GLN A 55 6.96 -4.14 -4.13
C GLN A 55 5.89 -5.02 -4.79
N ILE A 56 4.75 -5.27 -4.12
CA ILE A 56 3.64 -6.03 -4.72
C ILE A 56 2.93 -5.18 -5.78
N GLY A 57 2.80 -3.89 -5.50
CA GLY A 57 2.12 -2.94 -6.37
C GLY A 57 0.61 -2.94 -6.14
N CYS A 58 0.05 -1.75 -6.25
CA CYS A 58 -1.30 -1.47 -5.79
C CYS A 58 -2.39 -2.15 -6.62
N TYR A 59 -2.14 -2.33 -7.92
CA TYR A 59 -3.06 -3.07 -8.79
C TYR A 59 -3.25 -4.51 -8.33
N ARG A 60 -2.15 -5.22 -8.05
CA ARG A 60 -2.19 -6.59 -7.54
C ARG A 60 -2.87 -6.67 -6.18
N ILE A 61 -2.55 -5.74 -5.28
CA ILE A 61 -3.17 -5.69 -3.94
C ILE A 61 -4.69 -5.51 -4.03
N ILE A 62 -5.15 -4.58 -4.87
CA ILE A 62 -6.58 -4.33 -5.07
C ILE A 62 -7.28 -5.56 -5.64
N GLN A 63 -6.66 -6.25 -6.60
CA GLN A 63 -7.23 -7.45 -7.20
C GLN A 63 -7.21 -8.66 -6.24
N GLU A 64 -6.08 -8.93 -5.60
CA GLU A 64 -5.88 -10.10 -4.73
C GLU A 64 -6.70 -9.97 -3.43
N LEU A 65 -6.85 -8.77 -2.87
CA LEU A 65 -7.59 -8.55 -1.61
C LEU A 65 -9.05 -8.10 -1.81
N GLY A 66 -9.50 -7.93 -3.06
CA GLY A 66 -10.88 -7.56 -3.35
C GLY A 66 -11.28 -6.19 -2.81
N ALA A 67 -10.49 -5.14 -3.10
CA ALA A 67 -10.81 -3.80 -2.61
C ALA A 67 -12.11 -3.27 -3.23
N SER A 68 -13.01 -2.75 -2.38
CA SER A 68 -14.26 -2.12 -2.79
C SER A 68 -14.13 -0.60 -2.77
N ALA A 69 -14.75 0.08 -3.74
CA ALA A 69 -14.79 1.54 -3.74
C ALA A 69 -15.90 2.04 -2.80
N ILE A 70 -15.51 2.81 -1.79
CA ILE A 70 -16.44 3.34 -0.79
C ILE A 70 -16.78 4.81 -1.00
N ASP A 71 -15.91 5.58 -1.67
CA ASP A 71 -16.20 6.96 -2.09
C ASP A 71 -15.40 7.37 -3.34
N ARG A 72 -15.87 8.40 -4.06
CA ARG A 72 -15.20 8.95 -5.24
C ARG A 72 -15.26 10.48 -5.24
N TYR A 73 -14.13 11.11 -5.55
CA TYR A 73 -14.03 12.55 -5.70
C TYR A 73 -13.05 12.88 -6.83
N ARG A 74 -13.55 13.42 -7.95
CA ARG A 74 -12.75 13.73 -9.15
C ARG A 74 -11.93 12.51 -9.62
N GLU A 75 -10.61 12.65 -9.78
CA GLU A 75 -9.67 11.59 -10.12
C GLU A 75 -9.32 10.64 -8.96
N TYR A 76 -9.85 10.88 -7.76
CA TYR A 76 -9.62 10.10 -6.55
C TYR A 76 -10.74 9.11 -6.27
N THR A 77 -10.37 7.90 -5.88
CA THR A 77 -11.29 6.85 -5.38
C THR A 77 -10.78 6.38 -4.03
N LEU A 78 -11.62 6.43 -3.01
CA LEU A 78 -11.34 5.79 -1.73
C LEU A 78 -11.75 4.32 -1.82
N LEU A 79 -10.79 3.45 -1.52
CA LEU A 79 -10.94 2.01 -1.54
C LEU A 79 -10.84 1.46 -0.13
N LYS A 80 -11.66 0.46 0.15
CA LYS A 80 -11.66 -0.31 1.39
C LYS A 80 -11.35 -1.77 1.08
N ILE A 81 -10.41 -2.33 1.83
CA ILE A 81 -10.18 -3.77 1.89
C ILE A 81 -10.66 -4.21 3.27
N ASP A 82 -11.69 -5.04 3.26
CA ASP A 82 -12.15 -5.68 4.48
C ASP A 82 -11.11 -6.70 4.94
N ALA A 83 -10.80 -6.67 6.23
CA ALA A 83 -9.98 -7.67 6.88
C ALA A 83 -10.90 -8.65 7.66
N GLU A 84 -10.35 -9.76 8.14
CA GLU A 84 -11.08 -10.67 9.02
C GLU A 84 -11.57 -9.95 10.29
N ILE A 85 -12.54 -10.57 10.98
CA ILE A 85 -13.11 -10.05 12.23
C ILE A 85 -11.97 -9.77 13.22
N ASP A 86 -12.04 -8.61 13.90
CA ASP A 86 -11.04 -8.08 14.84
C ASP A 86 -9.75 -7.49 14.22
N VAL A 87 -9.66 -7.34 12.90
CA VAL A 87 -8.56 -6.64 12.21
C VAL A 87 -9.05 -5.30 11.64
N GLU A 88 -8.22 -4.26 11.79
CA GLU A 88 -8.51 -2.92 11.24
C GLU A 88 -8.57 -2.94 9.70
N PRO A 89 -9.63 -2.42 9.06
CA PRO A 89 -9.76 -2.43 7.61
C PRO A 89 -8.69 -1.56 6.95
N ILE A 90 -8.21 -1.96 5.79
CA ILE A 90 -7.20 -1.16 5.05
C ILE A 90 -7.93 -0.17 4.14
N HIS A 91 -7.68 1.12 4.35
CA HIS A 91 -8.17 2.18 3.46
C HIS A 91 -7.05 2.68 2.57
N LEU A 92 -7.34 2.80 1.27
CA LEU A 92 -6.41 3.26 0.26
C LEU A 92 -7.06 4.38 -0.56
N VAL A 93 -6.33 5.47 -0.80
CA VAL A 93 -6.72 6.46 -1.81
C VAL A 93 -6.04 6.11 -3.12
N LYS A 94 -6.83 5.88 -4.17
CA LYS A 94 -6.37 5.68 -5.55
C LYS A 94 -6.56 6.98 -6.32
N MET A 95 -5.50 7.48 -6.95
CA MET A 95 -5.53 8.58 -7.91
C MET A 95 -5.22 8.04 -9.30
N THR A 96 -6.04 8.39 -10.29
CA THR A 96 -5.77 8.08 -11.70
C THR A 96 -5.41 9.36 -12.42
N CYS A 97 -4.15 9.51 -12.81
CA CYS A 97 -3.65 10.69 -13.50
C CYS A 97 -4.38 10.85 -14.86
N PRO A 98 -5.15 11.94 -15.09
CA PRO A 98 -5.95 12.08 -16.30
C PRO A 98 -5.13 12.12 -17.60
N SER A 99 -3.90 12.63 -17.54
CA SER A 99 -3.04 12.83 -18.70
C SER A 99 -2.22 11.59 -19.09
N THR A 100 -1.88 10.73 -18.13
CA THR A 100 -1.02 9.55 -18.35
C THR A 100 -1.72 8.22 -18.12
N ALA A 101 -2.95 8.26 -17.59
CA ALA A 101 -3.66 7.11 -17.02
C ALA A 101 -2.87 6.36 -15.92
N HIS A 102 -1.77 6.94 -15.41
CA HIS A 102 -0.98 6.32 -14.37
C HIS A 102 -1.76 6.27 -13.05
N ILE A 103 -1.66 5.14 -12.34
CA ILE A 103 -2.40 4.91 -11.10
C ILE A 103 -1.45 5.04 -9.92
N HIS A 104 -1.74 5.98 -9.03
CA HIS A 104 -1.09 6.12 -7.74
C HIS A 104 -2.03 5.61 -6.65
N VAL A 105 -1.51 4.89 -5.67
CA VAL A 105 -2.30 4.44 -4.52
C VAL A 105 -1.49 4.60 -3.26
N LEU A 106 -2.10 5.19 -2.24
CA LEU A 106 -1.50 5.41 -0.94
C LEU A 106 -2.45 4.93 0.16
N ARG A 107 -1.90 4.39 1.25
CA ARG A 107 -2.68 4.06 2.44
C ARG A 107 -3.07 5.34 3.15
N VAL A 108 -4.30 5.38 3.65
CA VAL A 108 -4.83 6.49 4.46
C VAL A 108 -5.41 5.94 5.76
N PRO A 109 -5.66 6.80 6.77
CA PRO A 109 -6.30 6.37 8.01
C PRO A 109 -7.65 5.68 7.75
N PRO A 110 -7.95 4.59 8.47
CA PRO A 110 -9.11 3.75 8.18
C PRO A 110 -10.44 4.28 8.70
N ASN A 111 -10.40 5.37 9.46
CA ASN A 111 -11.57 6.12 9.87
C ASN A 111 -12.04 7.12 8.80
N LEU A 112 -11.29 7.32 7.71
CA LEU A 112 -11.70 8.22 6.63
C LEU A 112 -12.75 7.52 5.74
N THR A 113 -13.87 8.21 5.52
CA THR A 113 -14.99 7.71 4.71
C THR A 113 -15.19 8.51 3.42
N SER A 114 -14.34 9.49 3.15
CA SER A 114 -14.43 10.44 2.03
C SER A 114 -13.13 10.46 1.25
N ALA A 115 -13.22 10.34 -0.07
CA ALA A 115 -12.10 10.43 -0.99
C ALA A 115 -11.46 11.83 -0.94
N ARG A 116 -12.25 12.89 -0.70
CA ARG A 116 -11.75 14.25 -0.52
C ARG A 116 -10.92 14.38 0.76
N ASP A 117 -11.38 13.80 1.86
CA ASP A 117 -10.64 13.86 3.13
C ASP A 117 -9.40 12.97 3.09
N ALA A 118 -9.48 11.84 2.38
CA ALA A 118 -8.32 10.98 2.12
C ALA A 118 -7.22 11.70 1.34
N ILE A 119 -7.55 12.44 0.28
CA ILE A 119 -6.54 13.20 -0.47
C ILE A 119 -6.04 14.43 0.30
N ARG A 120 -6.90 15.12 1.07
CA ARG A 120 -6.45 16.19 1.99
C ARG A 120 -5.41 15.65 2.97
N TRP A 121 -5.67 14.49 3.58
CA TRP A 121 -4.74 13.85 4.50
C TRP A 121 -3.38 13.55 3.84
N VAL A 122 -3.39 13.01 2.61
CA VAL A 122 -2.16 12.78 1.84
C VAL A 122 -1.42 14.08 1.54
N ASN A 123 -2.15 15.17 1.26
CA ASN A 123 -1.60 16.48 0.95
C ASN A 123 -1.31 17.35 2.20
N TRP A 124 -1.15 16.74 3.38
CA TRP A 124 -0.89 17.47 4.64
C TRP A 124 -1.98 18.47 5.01
N ASP A 125 -3.24 18.05 4.91
CA ASP A 125 -4.46 18.81 5.21
C ASP A 125 -4.75 19.97 4.24
N ILE A 126 -4.04 20.02 3.10
CA ILE A 126 -4.30 20.99 2.05
C ILE A 126 -5.39 20.47 1.11
N ASP A 127 -6.43 21.28 0.94
CA ASP A 127 -7.52 20.95 0.02
C ASP A 127 -7.04 20.89 -1.45
N PRO A 128 -7.42 19.86 -2.22
CA PRO A 128 -7.16 19.81 -3.66
C PRO A 128 -7.59 21.08 -4.41
N GLU A 129 -8.65 21.76 -3.97
CA GLU A 129 -9.13 23.03 -4.53
C GLU A 129 -8.17 24.19 -4.30
N ALA A 130 -7.31 24.14 -3.27
CA ALA A 130 -6.30 25.18 -3.03
C ALA A 130 -5.18 25.16 -4.09
N PHE A 131 -5.00 24.04 -4.81
CA PHE A 131 -4.04 23.91 -5.90
C PHE A 131 -4.64 24.23 -7.28
N ALA A 132 -5.95 24.50 -7.35
CA ALA A 132 -6.59 24.97 -8.57
C ALA A 132 -6.23 26.45 -8.79
N VAL A 133 -4.98 26.71 -9.20
CA VAL A 133 -4.65 27.98 -9.83
C VAL A 133 -5.33 27.99 -11.19
N GLU A 134 -6.24 28.94 -11.37
CA GLU A 134 -6.95 29.25 -12.61
C GLU A 134 -5.96 29.33 -13.79
N THR A 135 -6.27 28.64 -14.88
CA THR A 135 -5.79 28.95 -16.24
C THR A 135 -6.95 29.41 -17.08
#